data_AF-A0A349IM21-F1
#
_entry.id   AF-A0A349IM21-F1
#
_cell.length_a   1.000
_cell.length_b   1.000
_cell.length_c   1.000
_cell.angle_alpha   90.00
_cell.angle_beta   90.00
_cell.angle_gamma   90.00
#
_symmetry.space_group_name_H-M   'P 1'
#
loop_
_entity.id
_entity.type
_entity.pdbx_description
1 polymer ?
#
loop_
_entity_poly.entity_id
_entity_poly.type
_entity_poly.pdbx_seq_one_letter_code
_entity_poly.pdbx_strand_id
1 'polypeptide(L)'
;WLQHFPPSEGMMPYLSQVMIVTECLMVLVPIHIFRRIDGLKMSRAVLIYFEYACIERLSSVMAIGVVSYIAIYILMQILVYMEQKKDLDYIISKHNTIRWDALAVYMIGLKFVLDELYAASDVFMELRENLFNIQSLWLSVMALFASLFIAGFFRLGVMNAKVNDDKIQYMQKFQNAQEKIIQTFA
;
A
#
# COMPACT_ATOMS: atom_id res chain seq x y z
N TRP A 1 -7.04 -12.48 -25.00
CA TRP A 1 -8.36 -12.22 -25.61
C TRP A 1 -8.32 -11.08 -26.64
N LEU A 2 -7.77 -9.90 -26.32
CA LEU A 2 -7.58 -8.80 -27.29
C LEU A 2 -6.62 -9.08 -28.46
N GLN A 3 -5.78 -10.11 -28.37
CA GLN A 3 -4.89 -10.54 -29.48
C GLN A 3 -5.58 -11.33 -30.60
N HIS A 4 -6.79 -11.85 -30.36
CA HIS A 4 -7.52 -12.66 -31.37
C HIS A 4 -8.71 -11.95 -32.00
N PHE A 5 -9.09 -10.77 -31.48
CA PHE A 5 -10.15 -9.93 -32.03
C PHE A 5 -9.69 -8.47 -31.96
N PRO A 6 -9.03 -7.95 -33.00
CA PRO A 6 -8.67 -6.54 -33.05
C PRO A 6 -9.98 -5.72 -33.02
N PRO A 7 -10.16 -4.82 -32.05
CA PRO A 7 -11.36 -4.01 -31.98
C PRO A 7 -11.41 -3.09 -33.20
N SER A 8 -12.55 -3.05 -33.90
CA SER A 8 -12.81 -2.03 -34.92
C SER A 8 -12.56 -0.64 -34.33
N GLU A 9 -12.00 0.31 -35.10
CA GLU A 9 -11.55 1.63 -34.60
C GLU A 9 -12.64 2.40 -33.81
N GLY A 10 -13.93 2.12 -34.04
CA GLY A 10 -15.06 2.69 -33.30
C GLY A 10 -15.34 2.06 -31.91
N MET A 11 -14.77 0.91 -31.58
CA MET A 11 -14.98 0.20 -30.30
C MET A 11 -13.94 0.55 -29.21
N MET A 12 -12.81 1.15 -29.58
CA MET A 12 -11.76 1.59 -28.67
C MET A 12 -12.26 2.45 -27.48
N PRO A 13 -13.09 3.49 -27.67
CA PRO A 13 -13.55 4.32 -26.55
C PRO A 13 -14.49 3.58 -25.59
N TYR A 14 -15.24 2.58 -26.08
CA TYR A 14 -16.12 1.77 -25.22
C TYR A 14 -15.34 0.73 -24.43
N LEU A 15 -14.33 0.10 -25.05
CA LEU A 15 -13.46 -0.84 -24.37
C LEU A 15 -12.65 -0.17 -23.25
N SER A 16 -12.12 1.04 -23.48
CA SER A 16 -11.40 1.77 -22.44
C SER A 16 -12.31 2.18 -21.28
N GLN A 17 -13.54 2.63 -21.56
CA GLN A 17 -14.53 2.92 -20.51
C GLN A 17 -14.87 1.67 -19.68
N VAL A 18 -15.09 0.52 -20.33
CA VAL A 18 -15.36 -0.75 -19.63
C VAL A 18 -14.17 -1.17 -18.78
N MET A 19 -12.93 -1.04 -19.28
CA MET A 19 -11.73 -1.34 -18.50
C MET A 19 -11.63 -0.45 -17.25
N ILE A 20 -11.79 0.86 -17.40
CA ILE A 20 -11.77 1.81 -16.27
C ILE A 20 -12.84 1.48 -15.24
N VAL A 21 -14.08 1.22 -15.66
CA VAL A 21 -15.18 0.87 -14.75
C VAL A 21 -14.89 -0.46 -14.04
N THR A 22 -14.34 -1.44 -14.74
CA THR A 22 -14.01 -2.75 -14.17
C THR A 22 -12.88 -2.62 -13.15
N GLU A 23 -11.85 -1.84 -13.43
CA GLU A 23 -10.76 -1.54 -12.48
C GLU A 23 -11.28 -0.81 -11.24
N CYS A 24 -12.13 0.21 -11.42
CA CYS A 24 -12.77 0.89 -10.30
C CYS A 24 -13.59 -0.07 -9.44
N LEU A 25 -14.36 -0.98 -10.05
CA LEU A 25 -15.14 -1.98 -9.31
C LEU A 25 -14.24 -2.97 -8.57
N MET A 26 -13.17 -3.44 -9.21
CA MET A 26 -12.20 -4.36 -8.61
C MET A 26 -11.43 -3.74 -7.43
N VAL A 27 -11.31 -2.42 -7.37
CA VAL A 27 -10.75 -1.71 -6.22
C VAL A 27 -11.82 -1.44 -5.15
N LEU A 28 -12.98 -0.89 -5.54
CA LEU A 28 -13.99 -0.41 -4.61
C LEU A 28 -14.72 -1.55 -3.88
N VAL A 29 -15.01 -2.65 -4.57
CA VAL A 29 -15.78 -3.77 -4.01
C VAL A 29 -15.01 -4.47 -2.87
N PRO A 30 -13.74 -4.89 -3.04
CA PRO A 30 -12.98 -5.49 -1.94
C PRO A 30 -12.82 -4.55 -0.74
N ILE A 31 -12.56 -3.26 -0.97
CA ILE A 31 -12.43 -2.27 0.10
C ILE A 31 -13.74 -2.14 0.89
N HIS A 32 -14.89 -2.11 0.22
CA HIS A 32 -16.20 -2.04 0.88
C HIS A 32 -16.54 -3.31 1.64
N ILE A 33 -16.22 -4.49 1.09
CA ILE A 33 -16.40 -5.79 1.77
C ILE A 33 -15.53 -5.85 3.02
N PHE A 34 -14.23 -5.55 2.89
CA PHE A 34 -13.27 -5.58 3.99
C PHE A 34 -13.65 -4.62 5.11
N ARG A 35 -14.04 -3.39 4.76
CA ARG A 35 -14.56 -2.40 5.70
C ARG A 35 -15.78 -2.92 6.48
N ARG A 36 -16.71 -3.60 5.80
CA ARG A 36 -17.94 -4.09 6.41
C ARG A 36 -17.71 -5.26 7.36
N ILE A 37 -16.71 -6.09 7.09
CA ILE A 37 -16.35 -7.24 7.94
C ILE A 37 -15.62 -6.77 9.21
N ASP A 38 -14.59 -5.93 9.07
CA ASP A 38 -13.72 -5.56 10.21
C ASP A 38 -14.16 -4.29 10.96
N GLY A 39 -15.13 -3.55 10.42
CA GLY A 39 -15.63 -2.30 11.01
C GLY A 39 -14.57 -1.19 11.07
N LEU A 40 -13.59 -1.23 10.16
CA LEU A 40 -12.49 -0.27 10.10
C LEU A 40 -12.90 1.06 9.44
N LYS A 41 -12.14 2.13 9.72
CA LYS A 41 -12.26 3.39 8.96
C LYS A 41 -11.87 3.14 7.49
N MET A 42 -12.53 3.84 6.57
CA MET A 42 -12.34 3.66 5.12
C MET A 42 -10.86 3.80 4.71
N SER A 43 -10.15 4.80 5.21
CA SER A 43 -8.74 5.01 4.87
C SER A 43 -7.82 3.88 5.30
N ARG A 44 -8.14 3.19 6.40
CA ARG A 44 -7.37 2.02 6.85
C ARG A 44 -7.65 0.79 5.97
N ALA A 45 -8.90 0.58 5.56
CA ALA A 45 -9.23 -0.48 4.61
C ALA A 45 -8.58 -0.24 3.23
N VAL A 46 -8.59 1.02 2.77
CA VAL A 46 -7.89 1.45 1.55
C VAL A 46 -6.39 1.16 1.66
N LEU A 47 -5.76 1.54 2.77
CA LEU A 47 -4.34 1.31 2.99
C LEU A 47 -3.97 -0.19 2.89
N ILE A 48 -4.71 -1.06 3.58
CA ILE A 48 -4.47 -2.51 3.58
C ILE A 48 -4.62 -3.07 2.16
N TYR A 49 -5.65 -2.66 1.42
CA TYR A 49 -5.81 -3.06 0.02
C TYR A 49 -4.62 -2.64 -0.84
N PHE A 50 -4.20 -1.38 -0.74
CA PHE A 50 -3.09 -0.86 -1.54
C PHE A 50 -1.75 -1.47 -1.14
N GLU A 51 -1.59 -1.93 0.10
CA GLU A 51 -0.42 -2.70 0.52
C GLU A 51 -0.31 -4.01 -0.27
N TYR A 52 -1.37 -4.80 -0.34
CA TYR A 52 -1.41 -6.02 -1.18
C TYR A 52 -1.20 -5.70 -2.66
N ALA A 53 -1.85 -4.64 -3.17
CA ALA A 53 -1.72 -4.24 -4.57
C ALA A 53 -0.30 -3.77 -4.93
N CYS A 54 0.38 -3.06 -4.03
CA CYS A 54 1.77 -2.64 -4.22
C CYS A 54 2.72 -3.85 -4.17
N ILE A 55 2.50 -4.80 -3.26
CA ILE A 55 3.31 -6.03 -3.19
C ILE A 55 3.13 -6.86 -4.47
N GLU A 56 1.89 -7.00 -4.96
CA GLU A 56 1.60 -7.68 -6.23
C GLU A 56 2.36 -7.01 -7.38
N ARG A 57 2.23 -5.68 -7.55
CA ARG A 57 2.94 -4.97 -8.62
C ARG A 57 4.44 -5.03 -8.50
N LEU A 58 5.00 -4.83 -7.30
CA LEU A 58 6.45 -4.93 -7.07
C LEU A 58 6.96 -6.32 -7.46
N SER A 59 6.22 -7.37 -7.11
CA SER A 59 6.56 -8.74 -7.48
C SER A 59 6.48 -8.96 -8.98
N SER A 60 5.49 -8.37 -9.66
CA SER A 60 5.37 -8.43 -11.13
C SER A 60 6.51 -7.71 -11.84
N VAL A 61 6.97 -6.57 -11.33
CA VAL A 61 8.10 -5.82 -11.91
C VAL A 61 9.42 -6.59 -11.76
N MET A 62 9.63 -7.28 -10.63
CA MET A 62 10.88 -8.00 -10.35
C MET A 62 10.93 -9.42 -10.90
N ALA A 63 9.79 -9.98 -11.32
CA ALA A 63 9.71 -11.37 -11.75
C ALA A 63 10.17 -11.58 -13.19
N ILE A 64 10.98 -12.61 -13.39
CA ILE A 64 11.43 -13.06 -14.73
C ILE A 64 10.43 -14.08 -15.31
N GLY A 65 9.78 -14.86 -14.45
CA GLY A 65 8.71 -15.80 -14.81
C GLY A 65 7.74 -16.08 -13.67
N VAL A 66 6.77 -16.97 -13.92
CA VAL A 66 5.67 -17.29 -12.98
C VAL A 66 6.20 -17.81 -11.63
N VAL A 67 7.21 -18.68 -11.65
CA VAL A 67 7.79 -19.26 -10.42
C VAL A 67 8.52 -18.19 -9.60
N SER A 68 9.32 -17.34 -10.25
CA SER A 68 9.98 -16.23 -9.56
C SER A 68 8.98 -15.22 -9.02
N TYR A 69 7.88 -14.98 -9.74
CA TYR A 69 6.80 -14.10 -9.26
C TYR A 69 6.21 -14.60 -7.94
N ILE A 70 5.83 -15.89 -7.86
CA ILE A 70 5.26 -16.46 -6.63
C ILE A 70 6.29 -16.41 -5.49
N ALA A 71 7.56 -16.76 -5.77
CA ALA A 71 8.62 -16.74 -4.78
C ALA A 71 8.88 -15.32 -4.23
N ILE A 72 8.96 -14.31 -5.11
CA ILE A 72 9.16 -12.91 -4.73
C ILE A 72 7.94 -12.40 -3.97
N TYR A 73 6.72 -12.72 -4.41
CA TYR A 73 5.50 -12.31 -3.72
C TYR A 73 5.44 -12.82 -2.27
N ILE A 74 5.70 -14.11 -2.06
CA ILE A 74 5.76 -14.70 -0.71
C ILE A 74 6.88 -14.05 0.11
N LEU A 75 8.05 -13.86 -0.48
CA LEU A 75 9.19 -13.23 0.19
C LEU A 75 8.87 -11.79 0.63
N MET A 76 8.24 -11.00 -0.23
CA MET A 76 7.84 -9.62 0.10
C MET A 76 6.78 -9.59 1.20
N GLN A 77 5.80 -10.50 1.20
CA GLN A 77 4.83 -10.61 2.29
C GLN A 77 5.51 -10.92 3.64
N ILE A 78 6.50 -11.82 3.64
CA ILE A 78 7.27 -12.15 4.85
C ILE A 78 8.06 -10.91 5.32
N LEU A 79 8.68 -10.17 4.41
CA LEU A 79 9.45 -8.96 4.75
C LEU A 79 8.55 -7.89 5.39
N VAL A 80 7.38 -7.62 4.81
CA VAL A 80 6.41 -6.68 5.35
C VAL A 80 5.93 -7.11 6.74
N TYR A 81 5.60 -8.40 6.91
CA TYR A 81 5.25 -8.94 8.22
C TYR A 81 6.38 -8.77 9.23
N MET A 82 7.62 -9.07 8.85
CA MET A 82 8.79 -8.93 9.73
C MET A 82 9.07 -7.48 10.13
N GLU A 83 8.82 -6.53 9.23
CA GLU A 83 8.93 -5.10 9.51
C GLU A 83 7.85 -4.64 10.49
N GLN A 84 6.60 -5.01 10.23
CA GLN A 84 5.45 -4.51 10.99
C GLN A 84 5.19 -5.26 12.30
N LYS A 85 5.73 -6.48 12.50
CA LYS A 85 5.42 -7.32 13.68
C LYS A 85 5.59 -6.62 15.03
N LYS A 86 6.54 -5.69 15.15
CA LYS A 86 6.81 -4.96 16.41
C LYS A 86 5.78 -3.88 16.70
N ASP A 87 5.15 -3.35 15.65
CA ASP A 87 4.19 -2.26 15.72
C ASP A 87 2.75 -2.74 15.49
N LEU A 88 2.57 -4.03 15.19
CA LEU A 88 1.32 -4.67 14.82
C LEU A 88 0.22 -4.42 15.85
N ASP A 89 0.50 -4.57 17.14
CA ASP A 89 -0.49 -4.35 18.21
C ASP A 89 -1.01 -2.90 18.21
N TYR A 90 -0.11 -1.94 17.99
CA TYR A 90 -0.46 -0.53 17.92
C TYR A 90 -1.22 -0.18 16.63
N ILE A 91 -0.78 -0.74 15.49
CA ILE A 91 -1.44 -0.60 14.19
C ILE A 91 -2.86 -1.20 14.23
N ILE A 92 -3.02 -2.35 14.88
CA ILE A 92 -4.29 -3.07 14.97
C ILE A 92 -5.29 -2.30 15.84
N SER A 93 -4.82 -1.63 16.90
CA SER A 93 -5.67 -0.88 17.82
C SER A 93 -6.65 0.07 17.10
N LYS A 94 -7.91 0.10 17.56
CA LYS A 94 -8.96 0.96 16.96
C LYS A 94 -8.83 2.44 17.35
N HIS A 95 -8.04 2.74 18.37
CA HIS A 95 -7.90 4.05 19.00
C HIS A 95 -6.46 4.60 18.93
N ASN A 96 -5.85 4.59 17.75
CA ASN A 96 -4.57 5.25 17.52
C ASN A 96 -4.74 6.61 16.83
N THR A 97 -3.78 7.51 17.02
CA THR A 97 -3.74 8.83 16.33
C THR A 97 -2.99 8.78 15.00
N ILE A 98 -2.77 7.59 14.44
CA ILE A 98 -2.16 7.44 13.11
C ILE A 98 -3.01 8.18 12.07
N ARG A 99 -2.34 9.03 11.27
CA ARG A 99 -2.95 9.75 10.14
C ARG A 99 -3.09 8.81 8.93
N TRP A 100 -4.02 7.87 9.02
CA TRP A 100 -4.28 6.85 8.00
C TRP A 100 -4.55 7.43 6.60
N ASP A 101 -5.20 8.59 6.51
CA ASP A 101 -5.53 9.23 5.23
C ASP A 101 -4.26 9.66 4.48
N ALA A 102 -3.26 10.21 5.19
CA ALA A 102 -2.00 10.60 4.58
C ALA A 102 -1.22 9.37 4.07
N LEU A 103 -1.17 8.31 4.88
CA LEU A 103 -0.52 7.05 4.49
C LEU A 103 -1.20 6.41 3.27
N ALA A 104 -2.53 6.45 3.21
CA ALA A 104 -3.29 5.94 2.06
C ALA A 104 -2.94 6.70 0.77
N VAL A 105 -2.82 8.03 0.82
CA VAL A 105 -2.41 8.84 -0.34
C VAL A 105 -1.00 8.46 -0.83
N TYR A 106 -0.05 8.25 0.09
CA TYR A 106 1.30 7.81 -0.28
C TYR A 106 1.29 6.40 -0.90
N MET A 107 0.49 5.47 -0.39
CA MET A 107 0.37 4.13 -0.96
C MET A 107 -0.28 4.13 -2.35
N ILE A 108 -1.26 5.01 -2.58
CA ILE A 108 -1.82 5.24 -3.92
C ILE A 108 -0.73 5.77 -4.86
N GLY A 109 0.07 6.74 -4.40
CA GLY A 109 1.23 7.25 -5.15
C GLY A 109 2.24 6.16 -5.48
N LEU A 110 2.58 5.28 -4.53
CA LEU A 110 3.46 4.13 -4.76
C LEU A 110 2.91 3.23 -5.87
N LYS A 111 1.60 2.93 -5.79
CA LYS A 111 0.94 2.07 -6.77
C LYS A 111 1.07 2.64 -8.18
N PHE A 112 0.85 3.94 -8.36
CA PHE A 112 1.04 4.60 -9.65
C PHE A 112 2.48 4.49 -10.16
N VAL A 113 3.47 4.74 -9.31
CA VAL A 113 4.89 4.59 -9.69
C VAL A 113 5.21 3.15 -10.10
N LEU A 114 4.70 2.16 -9.37
CA LEU A 114 4.90 0.75 -9.70
C LEU A 114 4.17 0.34 -10.98
N ASP A 115 3.00 0.91 -11.25
CA ASP A 115 2.26 0.69 -12.50
C ASP A 115 3.00 1.28 -13.70
N GLU A 116 3.62 2.46 -13.56
CA GLU A 116 4.46 3.04 -14.61
C GLU A 116 5.71 2.19 -14.88
N LEU A 117 6.37 1.69 -13.83
CA LEU A 117 7.51 0.79 -13.97
C LEU A 117 7.12 -0.55 -14.63
N TYR A 118 5.94 -1.07 -14.30
CA TYR A 118 5.39 -2.25 -14.95
C TYR A 118 5.02 -1.98 -16.41
N ALA A 119 4.35 -0.88 -16.71
CA ALA A 119 4.00 -0.49 -18.08
C ALA A 119 5.26 -0.28 -18.94
N ALA A 120 6.33 0.29 -18.37
CA ALA A 120 7.62 0.38 -19.06
C ALA A 120 8.16 -1.00 -19.44
N SER A 121 8.01 -2.00 -18.58
CA SER A 121 8.41 -3.39 -18.88
C SER A 121 7.59 -4.03 -20.01
N ASP A 122 6.34 -3.61 -20.21
CA ASP A 122 5.48 -4.09 -21.31
C ASP A 122 5.73 -3.35 -22.63
N VAL A 123 6.04 -2.05 -22.60
CA VAL A 123 6.36 -1.24 -23.80
C VAL A 123 7.70 -1.67 -24.40
N PHE A 124 8.70 -1.92 -23.56
CA PHE A 124 10.02 -2.38 -23.99
C PHE A 124 10.13 -3.90 -23.79
N MET A 125 9.61 -4.68 -24.76
CA MET A 125 9.54 -6.14 -24.68
C MET A 125 10.89 -6.83 -24.39
N GLU A 126 12.01 -6.19 -24.78
CA GLU A 126 13.39 -6.61 -24.48
C GLU A 126 13.70 -6.70 -22.97
N LEU A 127 12.89 -6.06 -22.12
CA LEU A 127 12.99 -6.11 -20.66
C LEU A 127 12.35 -7.36 -20.05
N ARG A 128 11.47 -8.01 -20.82
CA ARG A 128 10.65 -9.16 -20.40
C ARG A 128 11.12 -10.48 -20.99
N GLU A 129 11.99 -10.45 -22.00
CA GLU A 129 12.63 -11.67 -22.49
C GLU A 129 13.40 -12.34 -21.35
N ASN A 130 13.36 -13.68 -21.30
CA ASN A 130 13.93 -14.54 -20.23
C ASN A 130 15.47 -14.43 -20.08
N LEU A 131 16.09 -13.41 -20.66
CA LEU A 131 17.50 -13.08 -20.58
C LEU A 131 17.68 -11.95 -19.57
N PHE A 132 18.47 -12.21 -18.53
CA PHE A 132 18.81 -11.20 -17.53
C PHE A 132 19.51 -10.02 -18.20
N ASN A 133 18.87 -8.84 -18.16
CA ASN A 133 19.36 -7.63 -18.82
C ASN A 133 19.58 -6.49 -17.82
N ILE A 134 20.58 -5.64 -18.07
CA ILE A 134 20.98 -4.57 -17.13
C ILE A 134 19.86 -3.54 -16.91
N GLN A 135 19.03 -3.31 -17.93
CA GLN A 135 17.86 -2.43 -17.84
C GLN A 135 16.75 -3.04 -16.96
N SER A 136 16.55 -4.36 -16.99
CA SER A 136 15.60 -5.06 -16.11
C SER A 136 16.05 -5.03 -14.65
N LEU A 137 17.36 -5.19 -14.41
CA LEU A 137 17.96 -4.98 -13.09
C LEU A 137 17.74 -3.53 -12.62
N TRP A 138 17.95 -2.54 -13.49
CA TRP A 138 17.74 -1.14 -13.17
C TRP A 138 16.30 -0.82 -12.75
N LEU A 139 15.31 -1.35 -13.48
CA LEU A 139 13.89 -1.22 -13.11
C LEU A 139 13.60 -1.85 -11.75
N SER A 140 14.12 -3.05 -11.51
CA SER A 140 13.96 -3.75 -10.23
C SER A 140 14.55 -2.94 -9.07
N VAL A 141 15.72 -2.34 -9.26
CA VAL A 141 16.37 -1.47 -8.28
C VAL A 141 15.54 -0.21 -8.01
N MET A 142 15.00 0.43 -9.05
CA MET A 142 14.13 1.61 -8.89
C MET A 142 12.83 1.28 -8.14
N ALA A 143 12.17 0.17 -8.49
CA ALA A 143 10.97 -0.29 -7.80
C ALA A 143 11.24 -0.57 -6.32
N LEU A 144 12.39 -1.18 -6.01
CA LEU A 144 12.82 -1.48 -4.65
C LEU A 144 13.16 -0.20 -3.86
N PHE A 145 13.84 0.78 -4.46
CA PHE A 145 14.09 2.06 -3.79
C PHE A 145 12.80 2.84 -3.51
N ALA A 146 11.86 2.88 -4.47
CA ALA A 146 10.58 3.55 -4.28
C ALA A 146 9.76 2.90 -3.13
N SER A 147 9.73 1.57 -3.07
CA SER A 147 9.03 0.85 -2.00
C SER A 147 9.71 1.02 -0.64
N LEU A 148 11.05 0.95 -0.56
CA LEU A 148 11.79 1.20 0.68
C LEU A 148 11.60 2.63 1.20
N PHE A 149 11.58 3.61 0.31
CA PHE A 149 11.31 5.00 0.68
C PHE A 149 9.95 5.11 1.36
N ILE A 150 8.90 4.55 0.77
CA ILE A 150 7.54 4.63 1.31
C ILE A 150 7.37 3.78 2.59
N ALA A 151 8.03 2.63 2.69
CA ALA A 151 8.09 1.85 3.94
C ALA A 151 8.73 2.68 5.08
N GLY A 152 9.82 3.40 4.78
CA GLY A 152 10.44 4.33 5.72
C GLY A 152 9.49 5.44 6.19
N PHE A 153 8.74 6.04 5.26
CA PHE A 153 7.71 7.04 5.59
C PHE A 153 6.59 6.46 6.46
N PHE A 154 6.14 5.24 6.16
CA PHE A 154 5.14 4.54 6.96
C PHE A 154 5.62 4.35 8.40
N ARG A 155 6.84 3.83 8.56
CA ARG A 155 7.45 3.62 9.88
C ARG A 155 7.61 4.91 10.68
N LEU A 156 8.06 5.99 10.04
CA LEU A 156 8.13 7.32 10.67
C LEU A 156 6.75 7.84 11.08
N GLY A 157 5.73 7.61 10.25
CA GLY A 157 4.35 7.95 10.55
C GLY A 157 3.82 7.24 11.80
N VAL A 158 4.05 5.93 11.90
CA VAL A 158 3.67 5.12 13.07
C VAL A 158 4.42 5.58 14.32
N MET A 159 5.74 5.80 14.21
CA MET A 159 6.56 6.27 15.34
C MET A 159 6.10 7.63 15.86
N ASN A 160 5.81 8.58 14.96
CA ASN A 160 5.31 9.89 15.34
C ASN A 160 3.94 9.83 16.02
N ALA A 161 3.05 8.94 15.55
CA ALA A 161 1.75 8.73 16.17
C ALA A 161 1.89 8.18 17.59
N LYS A 162 2.77 7.19 17.82
CA LYS A 162 3.06 6.66 19.15
C LYS A 162 3.52 7.75 20.12
N VAL A 163 4.50 8.55 19.69
CA VAL A 163 5.04 9.67 20.50
C VAL A 163 3.95 10.69 20.83
N ASN A 164 3.03 10.94 19.90
CA ASN A 164 1.93 11.87 20.12
C ASN A 164 0.89 11.31 21.10
N ASP A 165 0.54 10.02 20.97
CA ASP A 165 -0.36 9.34 21.90
C ASP A 165 0.19 9.32 23.33
N ASP A 166 1.49 9.06 23.49
CA ASP A 166 2.16 9.12 24.78
C ASP A 166 2.02 10.52 25.40
N LYS A 167 2.30 11.58 24.61
CA LYS A 167 2.14 12.97 25.07
C LYS A 167 0.70 13.29 25.48
N ILE A 168 -0.30 12.83 24.73
CA ILE A 168 -1.72 13.02 25.06
C ILE A 168 -2.04 12.34 26.39
N GLN A 169 -1.60 11.09 26.58
CA GLN A 169 -1.81 10.36 27.84
C GLN A 169 -1.13 11.06 29.02
N TYR A 170 0.09 11.58 28.84
CA TYR A 170 0.77 12.36 29.87
C TYR A 170 -0.01 13.63 30.24
N MET A 171 -0.52 14.36 29.24
CA MET A 171 -1.34 15.57 29.48
C MET A 171 -2.62 15.24 30.23
N GLN A 172 -3.32 14.16 29.87
CA GLN A 172 -4.53 13.71 30.56
C GLN A 172 -4.25 13.35 32.03
N LYS A 173 -3.15 12.61 32.30
CA LYS A 173 -2.75 12.31 33.68
C LYS A 173 -2.46 13.57 34.49
N PHE A 174 -1.81 14.55 33.86
CA PHE A 174 -1.51 15.84 34.50
C PHE A 174 -2.79 16.64 34.81
N GLN A 175 -3.73 16.71 33.87
CA GLN A 175 -5.03 17.37 34.07
C GLN A 175 -5.83 16.70 35.20
N ASN A 176 -5.91 15.37 35.22
CA ASN A 176 -6.59 14.63 36.28
C ASN A 176 -5.93 14.85 37.65
N ALA A 177 -4.60 14.96 37.69
CA ALA A 177 -3.88 15.27 38.92
C ALA A 177 -4.19 16.70 39.41
N GLN A 178 -4.22 17.68 38.49
CA GLN A 178 -4.61 19.06 38.82
C GLN A 178 -6.05 19.15 39.31
N GLU A 179 -6.98 18.46 38.65
CA GLU A 179 -8.39 18.43 39.05
C GLU A 179 -8.55 17.84 40.45
N LYS A 180 -7.84 16.73 40.74
CA LYS A 180 -7.83 16.12 42.07
C LYS A 180 -7.26 17.04 43.15
N ILE A 181 -6.19 17.79 42.82
CA ILE A 181 -5.63 18.81 43.72
C ILE A 181 -6.70 19.87 44.01
N ILE A 182 -7.33 20.43 42.97
CA ILE A 182 -8.37 21.46 43.13
C ILE A 182 -9.53 20.94 43.99
N GLN A 183 -10.03 19.72 43.72
CA GLN A 183 -11.09 19.09 44.53
C GLN A 183 -10.68 18.83 45.99
N THR A 184 -9.39 18.66 46.28
CA THR A 184 -8.90 18.44 47.65
C THR A 184 -8.77 19.76 48.43
N PHE A 185 -8.59 20.89 47.72
CA PHE A 185 -8.39 22.21 48.31
C PHE A 185 -9.60 23.15 48.23
N ALA A 186 -10.64 22.78 47.48
CA ALA A 186 -11.94 23.47 47.40
C ALA A 186 -12.95 22.82 48.37
#